data_AF-A0A2Z2MLH1-F1
#
_entry.id   AF-A0A2Z2MLH1-F1
#
_cell.length_a   1.000
_cell.length_b   1.000
_cell.length_c   1.000
_cell.angle_alpha   90.00
_cell.angle_beta   90.00
_cell.angle_gamma   90.00
#
_symmetry.space_group_name_H-M   'P 1'
#
loop_
_entity.id
_entity.type
_entity.pdbx_description
1 polymer ?
#
loop_
_entity_poly.entity_id
_entity_poly.type
_entity_poly.pdbx_seq_one_letter_code
_entity_poly.pdbx_strand_id
1 'polypeptide(L)'
;MVPTHVKRIKAGGVSEWGEVIFEIDPHKDPGIFLSRFSNWAARYYLNNPGTVSVVMNPERLIPLQNNNPRFIISLTNLGVAFIGNPKRRTFYFVNTDLADRRYVALLEEAFIRVMRIDNDGRTVIAKSPGEDEGASLEPV
;
A
#
# COMPACT_ATOMS: atom_id res chain seq x y z
N MET A 1 -22.11 -1.29 1.62
CA MET A 1 -22.13 -0.68 2.97
C MET A 1 -20.73 -0.18 3.27
N VAL A 2 -20.59 1.04 3.78
CA VAL A 2 -19.28 1.63 4.10
C VAL A 2 -18.82 1.09 5.47
N PRO A 3 -17.61 0.53 5.63
CA PRO A 3 -17.18 -0.06 6.90
C PRO A 3 -17.07 0.98 8.02
N THR A 4 -17.73 0.75 9.15
CA THR A 4 -17.75 1.66 10.31
C THR A 4 -16.76 1.28 11.40
N HIS A 5 -16.48 -0.02 11.57
CA HIS A 5 -15.62 -0.54 12.65
C HIS A 5 -14.19 -0.88 12.21
N VAL A 6 -13.83 -0.58 10.96
CA VAL A 6 -12.47 -0.81 10.48
C VAL A 6 -11.58 0.35 10.94
N LYS A 7 -10.56 0.03 11.72
CA LYS A 7 -9.55 1.00 12.13
C LYS A 7 -8.76 1.49 10.92
N ARG A 8 -8.55 2.81 10.84
CA ARG A 8 -8.05 3.48 9.66
C ARG A 8 -6.94 4.48 9.98
N ILE A 9 -5.87 4.40 9.19
CA ILE A 9 -4.90 5.49 9.06
C ILE A 9 -5.33 6.34 7.87
N LYS A 10 -5.46 7.65 8.07
CA LYS A 10 -5.89 8.60 7.04
C LYS A 10 -4.71 9.46 6.59
N ALA A 11 -4.39 9.44 5.30
CA ALA A 11 -3.40 10.31 4.68
C ALA A 11 -4.12 11.33 3.77
N GLY A 12 -4.57 12.45 4.37
CA GLY A 12 -5.39 13.47 3.70
C GLY A 12 -6.81 13.02 3.31
N GLY A 13 -7.46 13.83 2.46
CA GLY A 13 -8.81 13.59 1.94
C GLY A 13 -9.95 13.91 2.93
N VAL A 14 -11.21 13.88 2.45
CA VAL A 14 -12.40 14.30 3.22
C VAL A 14 -13.31 13.15 3.66
N SER A 15 -13.02 11.91 3.27
CA SER A 15 -13.87 10.77 3.61
C SER A 15 -13.92 10.48 5.13
N GLU A 16 -15.08 10.05 5.63
CA GLU A 16 -15.36 9.85 7.06
C GLU A 16 -15.63 8.37 7.44
N TRP A 17 -15.19 7.42 6.62
CA TRP A 17 -15.39 6.00 6.91
C TRP A 17 -14.32 5.40 7.81
N GLY A 18 -14.73 4.39 8.58
CA GLY A 18 -13.90 3.69 9.56
C GLY A 18 -13.61 4.51 10.81
N GLU A 19 -12.92 3.89 11.76
CA GLU A 19 -12.41 4.54 12.97
C GLU A 19 -11.04 5.15 12.66
N VAL A 20 -10.92 6.47 12.58
CA VAL A 20 -9.62 7.12 12.32
C VAL A 20 -8.75 7.06 13.57
N ILE A 21 -7.73 6.20 13.54
CA ILE A 21 -6.79 6.01 14.66
C ILE A 21 -5.49 6.81 14.50
N PHE A 22 -5.24 7.32 13.29
CA PHE A 22 -4.12 8.21 12.98
C PHE A 22 -4.43 9.01 11.72
N GLU A 23 -4.15 10.30 11.74
CA GLU A 23 -4.25 11.17 10.58
C GLU A 23 -2.92 11.86 10.31
N ILE A 24 -2.56 11.91 9.03
CA ILE A 24 -1.34 12.53 8.56
C ILE A 24 -1.60 13.31 7.27
N ASP A 25 -0.95 14.46 7.15
CA ASP A 25 -1.06 15.32 5.98
C ASP A 25 0.08 15.02 4.99
N PRO A 26 -0.22 14.54 3.77
CA PRO A 26 0.79 14.23 2.76
C PRO A 26 1.33 15.44 2.01
N HIS A 27 0.78 16.65 2.20
CA HIS A 27 1.26 17.89 1.57
C HIS A 27 2.43 18.53 2.31
N LYS A 28 2.72 18.06 3.53
CA LYS A 28 3.89 18.49 4.29
C LYS A 28 5.16 17.89 3.71
N ASP A 29 6.30 18.32 4.24
CA ASP A 29 7.61 17.78 3.87
C ASP A 29 7.57 16.23 3.78
N PRO A 30 7.93 15.64 2.63
CA PRO A 30 7.81 14.20 2.42
C PRO A 30 8.64 13.37 3.39
N GLY A 31 9.78 13.88 3.88
CA GLY A 31 10.59 13.22 4.89
C GLY A 31 9.87 13.16 6.24
N ILE A 32 9.24 14.27 6.66
CA ILE A 32 8.42 14.33 7.88
C ILE A 32 7.20 13.41 7.75
N PHE A 33 6.51 13.45 6.61
CA PHE A 33 5.36 12.59 6.34
C PHE A 33 5.72 11.10 6.46
N LEU A 34 6.72 10.64 5.72
CA LEU A 34 7.13 9.23 5.71
C LEU A 34 7.63 8.78 7.08
N SER A 35 8.42 9.60 7.77
CA SER A 35 8.95 9.30 9.11
C SER A 35 7.85 9.19 10.17
N ARG A 36 6.88 10.11 10.17
CA ARG A 36 5.76 10.04 11.12
C ARG A 36 4.90 8.81 10.87
N PHE A 37 4.60 8.52 9.60
CA PHE A 37 3.83 7.34 9.24
C PHE A 37 4.55 6.03 9.62
N SER A 38 5.83 5.88 9.24
CA SER A 38 6.57 4.64 9.49
C SER A 38 6.71 4.36 10.99
N ASN A 39 7.02 5.38 11.78
CA ASN A 39 7.13 5.27 13.24
C ASN A 39 5.81 4.89 13.89
N TRP A 40 4.71 5.53 13.49
CA TRP A 40 3.40 5.23 14.03
C TRP A 40 2.97 3.80 13.67
N ALA A 41 3.11 3.43 12.40
CA ALA A 41 2.74 2.11 11.90
C ALA A 41 3.56 1.00 12.58
N ALA A 42 4.88 1.19 12.74
CA ALA A 42 5.74 0.23 13.43
C ALA A 42 5.28 -0.03 14.87
N ARG A 43 4.95 1.02 15.63
CA ARG A 43 4.41 0.88 17.00
C ARG A 43 3.06 0.19 17.01
N TYR A 44 2.18 0.53 16.08
CA TYR A 44 0.86 -0.09 15.99
C TYR A 44 0.97 -1.60 15.76
N TYR A 45 1.79 -2.03 14.79
CA TYR A 45 1.98 -3.46 14.50
C TYR A 45 2.67 -4.22 15.62
N LEU A 46 3.53 -3.55 16.40
CA LEU A 46 4.13 -4.15 17.60
C LEU A 46 3.07 -4.48 18.66
N ASN A 47 2.13 -3.56 18.87
CA ASN A 47 1.08 -3.69 19.89
C ASN A 47 -0.16 -4.47 19.42
N ASN A 48 -0.27 -4.73 18.11
CA ASN A 48 -1.41 -5.42 17.50
C ASN A 48 -0.90 -6.53 16.55
N PRO A 49 -0.32 -7.63 17.07
CA PRO A 49 0.13 -8.74 16.24
C PRO A 49 -1.06 -9.40 15.52
N GLY A 50 -0.80 -9.93 14.32
CA GLY A 50 -1.83 -10.51 13.45
C GLY A 50 -2.60 -9.47 12.62
N THR A 51 -2.17 -8.20 12.61
CA THR A 51 -2.85 -7.15 11.83
C THR A 51 -2.84 -7.48 10.33
N VAL A 52 -4.01 -7.36 9.70
CA VAL A 52 -4.14 -7.34 8.24
C VAL A 52 -4.34 -5.89 7.81
N SER A 53 -3.37 -5.35 7.09
CA SER A 53 -3.42 -3.98 6.58
C SER A 53 -3.79 -3.96 5.11
N VAL A 54 -4.65 -3.01 4.74
CA VAL A 54 -4.98 -2.72 3.34
C VAL A 54 -4.53 -1.29 3.04
N VAL A 55 -3.57 -1.14 2.15
CA VAL A 55 -3.07 0.16 1.68
C VAL A 55 -3.75 0.47 0.37
N MET A 56 -4.51 1.57 0.34
CA MET A 56 -5.33 1.96 -0.80
C MET A 56 -4.75 3.18 -1.50
N ASN A 57 -4.62 3.10 -2.82
CA ASN A 57 -4.22 4.20 -3.70
C ASN A 57 -2.91 4.93 -3.31
N PRO A 58 -1.83 4.23 -2.89
CA PRO A 58 -0.59 4.90 -2.48
C PRO A 58 0.06 5.67 -3.65
N GLU A 59 -0.21 5.28 -4.91
CA GLU A 59 0.29 5.96 -6.10
C GLU A 59 -0.12 7.43 -6.18
N ARG A 60 -1.26 7.80 -5.57
CA ARG A 60 -1.74 9.18 -5.55
C ARG A 60 -0.85 10.14 -4.77
N LEU A 61 0.06 9.63 -3.93
CA LEU A 61 1.02 10.46 -3.22
C LEU A 61 2.12 11.00 -4.15
N ILE A 62 2.41 10.32 -5.26
CA ILE A 62 3.52 10.68 -6.15
C ILE A 62 3.29 12.03 -6.86
N PRO A 63 2.11 12.29 -7.47
CA PRO A 63 1.82 13.59 -8.05
C PRO A 63 1.82 14.74 -7.05
N LEU A 64 1.41 14.51 -5.79
CA LEU A 64 1.45 15.52 -4.72
C LEU A 64 2.87 16.01 -4.43
N GLN A 65 3.87 15.21 -4.79
CA GLN A 65 5.29 15.49 -4.61
C GLN A 65 5.98 15.79 -5.95
N ASN A 66 5.22 16.34 -6.92
CA ASN A 66 5.70 16.72 -8.25
C ASN A 66 6.39 15.59 -9.02
N ASN A 67 5.95 14.34 -8.84
CA ASN A 67 6.55 13.15 -9.47
C ASN A 67 8.07 13.01 -9.19
N ASN A 68 8.52 13.49 -8.02
CA ASN A 68 9.92 13.48 -7.63
C ASN A 68 10.46 12.04 -7.56
N PRO A 69 11.52 11.70 -8.33
CA PRO A 69 12.10 10.35 -8.33
C PRO A 69 12.57 9.88 -6.95
N ARG A 70 13.10 10.80 -6.12
CA ARG A 70 13.52 10.47 -4.74
C ARG A 70 12.33 10.12 -3.87
N PHE A 71 11.20 10.77 -4.09
CA PHE A 71 9.97 10.46 -3.37
C PHE A 71 9.41 9.09 -3.78
N ILE A 72 9.44 8.76 -5.06
CA ILE A 72 9.06 7.42 -5.56
C ILE A 72 9.87 6.34 -4.84
N ILE A 73 11.20 6.47 -4.79
CA ILE A 73 12.07 5.53 -4.09
C ILE A 73 11.72 5.46 -2.60
N SER A 74 11.52 6.61 -1.97
CA SER A 74 11.23 6.68 -0.53
C SER A 74 9.87 6.05 -0.18
N LEU A 75 8.87 6.24 -1.04
CA LEU A 75 7.55 5.63 -0.91
C LEU A 75 7.60 4.11 -1.14
N THR A 76 8.36 3.64 -2.14
CA THR A 76 8.62 2.20 -2.32
C THR A 76 9.30 1.61 -1.09
N ASN A 77 10.36 2.26 -0.59
CA ASN A 77 11.10 1.80 0.59
C ASN A 77 10.21 1.70 1.83
N LEU A 78 9.22 2.60 1.98
CA LEU A 78 8.23 2.49 3.04
C LEU A 78 7.40 1.21 2.94
N GLY A 79 7.02 0.80 1.73
CA GLY A 79 6.31 -0.46 1.49
C GLY A 79 7.17 -1.68 1.79
N VAL A 80 8.45 -1.62 1.41
CA VAL A 80 9.43 -2.71 1.56
C VAL A 80 9.93 -2.86 2.99
N ALA A 81 9.97 -1.78 3.79
CA ALA A 81 10.53 -1.72 5.14
C ALA A 81 9.97 -2.75 6.14
N PHE A 82 8.92 -3.47 5.75
CA PHE A 82 8.24 -4.41 6.60
C PHE A 82 7.95 -5.76 5.94
N ILE A 83 8.51 -6.00 4.76
CA ILE A 83 8.50 -7.32 4.15
C ILE A 83 9.17 -8.30 5.11
N GLY A 84 8.58 -9.49 5.26
CA GLY A 84 9.05 -10.52 6.18
C GLY A 84 8.65 -10.32 7.64
N ASN A 85 7.92 -9.25 8.00
CA ASN A 85 7.41 -9.10 9.36
C ASN A 85 6.25 -10.08 9.63
N PRO A 86 6.41 -11.12 10.48
CA PRO A 86 5.39 -12.13 10.69
C PRO A 86 4.19 -11.62 11.49
N LYS A 87 4.32 -10.44 12.13
CA LYS A 87 3.25 -9.85 12.94
C LYS A 87 2.13 -9.24 12.11
N ARG A 88 2.26 -9.20 10.78
CA ARG A 88 1.21 -8.64 9.91
C ARG A 88 1.19 -9.24 8.52
N ARG A 89 0.09 -8.99 7.82
CA ARG A 89 -0.03 -9.17 6.36
C ARG A 89 -0.48 -7.85 5.76
N THR A 90 0.02 -7.49 4.59
CA THR A 90 -0.34 -6.22 3.96
C THR A 90 -0.65 -6.40 2.48
N PHE A 91 -1.78 -5.85 2.05
CA PHE A 91 -2.20 -5.79 0.66
C PHE A 91 -2.12 -4.36 0.17
N TYR A 92 -1.46 -4.14 -0.97
CA TYR A 92 -1.37 -2.83 -1.62
C TYR A 92 -2.27 -2.85 -2.85
N PHE A 93 -3.27 -1.99 -2.87
CA PHE A 93 -4.12 -1.76 -4.03
C PHE A 93 -3.62 -0.52 -4.75
N VAL A 94 -3.01 -0.76 -5.91
CA VAL A 94 -2.42 0.27 -6.78
C VAL A 94 -3.16 0.26 -8.11
N ASN A 95 -3.63 1.42 -8.55
CA ASN A 95 -4.15 1.56 -9.89
C ASN A 95 -2.99 1.76 -10.87
N THR A 96 -2.71 0.75 -11.71
CA THR A 96 -1.59 0.77 -12.66
C THR A 96 -1.76 1.76 -13.82
N ASP A 97 -2.99 2.18 -14.14
CA ASP A 97 -3.26 3.17 -15.18
C ASP A 97 -2.94 4.60 -14.70
N LEU A 98 -3.01 4.83 -13.39
CA LEU A 98 -2.70 6.13 -12.77
C LEU A 98 -1.29 6.21 -12.20
N ALA A 99 -0.69 5.06 -11.87
CA ALA A 99 0.60 5.02 -11.19
C ALA A 99 1.77 5.36 -12.12
N ASP A 100 2.81 5.99 -11.55
CA ASP A 100 4.09 6.14 -12.23
C ASP A 100 4.68 4.76 -12.54
N ARG A 101 5.04 4.50 -13.80
CA ARG A 101 5.55 3.17 -14.23
C ARG A 101 6.79 2.73 -13.44
N ARG A 102 7.63 3.67 -13.00
CA ARG A 102 8.81 3.38 -12.17
C ARG A 102 8.40 2.89 -10.78
N TYR A 103 7.34 3.48 -10.22
CA TYR A 103 6.79 3.04 -8.94
C TYR A 103 6.23 1.62 -9.04
N VAL A 104 5.44 1.34 -10.08
CA VAL A 104 4.89 -0.01 -10.32
C VAL A 104 6.01 -1.03 -10.46
N ALA A 105 7.01 -0.77 -11.31
CA ALA A 105 8.14 -1.68 -11.50
C ALA A 105 8.87 -2.00 -10.19
N LEU A 106 9.14 -0.96 -9.37
CA LEU A 106 9.79 -1.14 -8.07
C LEU A 106 8.95 -1.95 -7.08
N LEU A 107 7.62 -1.77 -7.08
CA LEU A 107 6.73 -2.57 -6.24
C LEU A 107 6.70 -4.04 -6.69
N GLU A 108 6.58 -4.29 -8.00
CA GLU A 108 6.54 -5.65 -8.56
C GLU A 108 7.87 -6.39 -8.32
N GLU A 109 8.99 -5.69 -8.41
CA GLU A 109 10.31 -6.23 -8.07
C GLU A 109 10.40 -6.59 -6.59
N ALA A 110 9.98 -5.70 -5.69
CA ALA A 110 10.21 -5.88 -4.27
C ALA A 110 9.18 -6.78 -3.57
N PHE A 111 7.93 -6.82 -4.03
CA PHE A 111 6.85 -7.51 -3.33
C PHE A 111 6.93 -9.02 -3.55
N ILE A 112 6.61 -9.79 -2.50
CA ILE A 112 6.69 -11.26 -2.55
C ILE A 112 5.62 -11.87 -3.47
N ARG A 113 4.45 -11.22 -3.58
CA ARG A 113 3.33 -11.70 -4.40
C ARG A 113 2.67 -10.52 -5.08
N VAL A 114 2.42 -10.64 -6.38
CA VAL A 114 1.76 -9.62 -7.20
C VAL A 114 0.56 -10.26 -7.87
N MET A 115 -0.60 -9.63 -7.70
CA MET A 115 -1.83 -10.01 -8.39
C MET A 115 -2.22 -8.85 -9.29
N ARG A 116 -2.49 -9.14 -10.56
CA ARG A 116 -3.01 -8.17 -11.53
C ARG A 116 -4.48 -8.46 -11.77
N ILE A 117 -5.28 -7.41 -11.73
CA ILE A 117 -6.71 -7.47 -12.02
C ILE A 117 -6.90 -6.70 -13.32
N ASP A 118 -7.29 -7.41 -14.37
CA ASP A 118 -7.53 -6.84 -15.69
C ASP A 118 -8.93 -6.22 -15.78
N ASN A 119 -9.19 -5.45 -16.84
CA ASN A 119 -10.42 -4.71 -17.04
C ASN A 119 -11.68 -5.59 -17.16
N ASP A 120 -11.51 -6.86 -17.54
CA ASP A 120 -12.58 -7.87 -17.62
C ASP A 120 -12.84 -8.58 -16.28
N GLY A 121 -12.15 -8.16 -15.21
CA GLY A 121 -12.24 -8.75 -13.88
C GLY A 121 -11.36 -9.98 -13.69
N ARG A 122 -10.63 -10.41 -14.72
CA ARG A 122 -9.70 -11.53 -14.62
C ARG A 122 -8.57 -11.17 -13.67
N THR A 123 -8.30 -12.04 -12.70
CA THR A 123 -7.19 -11.88 -11.77
C THR A 123 -6.10 -12.91 -12.06
N VAL A 124 -4.87 -12.46 -12.27
CA VAL A 124 -3.70 -13.32 -12.51
C VAL A 124 -2.65 -13.10 -11.44
N ILE A 125 -2.04 -14.18 -10.98
CA ILE A 125 -0.88 -14.13 -10.08
C ILE A 125 0.35 -13.86 -10.95
N ALA A 126 0.77 -12.60 -11.02
CA ALA A 126 1.93 -12.19 -11.83
C ALA A 126 3.27 -12.54 -11.18
N LYS A 127 3.29 -12.74 -9.87
CA LYS A 127 4.47 -13.15 -9.10
C LYS A 127 4.05 -13.90 -7.85
N SER A 128 4.72 -14.99 -7.52
CA SER A 128 4.52 -15.73 -6.27
C SER A 128 5.79 -16.46 -5.84
N PRO A 129 6.04 -16.65 -4.53
CA PRO A 129 7.10 -17.57 -4.09
C PRO A 129 6.70 -19.05 -4.25
N GLY A 130 5.43 -19.35 -4.59
CA GLY A 130 4.91 -20.71 -4.80
C GLY A 130 4.70 -21.06 -6.27
N GLU A 131 4.16 -22.25 -6.52
CA GLU A 131 3.93 -22.80 -7.88
C GLU A 131 2.72 -22.18 -8.62
N ASP A 132 2.03 -21.23 -8.00
CA ASP A 132 0.82 -20.60 -8.52
C ASP A 132 1.08 -19.34 -9.37
N GLU A 133 2.34 -19.03 -9.66
CA GLU A 133 2.69 -17.98 -10.61
C GLU A 133 2.14 -18.28 -12.01
N GLY A 134 1.49 -17.28 -12.62
CA GLY A 134 0.79 -17.41 -13.90
C GLY A 134 -0.63 -17.96 -13.79
N ALA A 135 -1.05 -18.46 -12.63
CA ALA A 135 -2.41 -18.97 -12.45
C ALA A 135 -3.46 -17.84 -12.49
N SER A 136 -4.62 -18.15 -13.08
CA SER A 136 -5.81 -17.29 -13.01
C SER A 136 -6.60 -17.65 -11.77
N LEU A 137 -7.03 -16.63 -11.02
CA LEU A 137 -8.04 -16.78 -9.97
C LEU A 137 -9.41 -16.57 -10.62
N GLU A 138 -10.34 -17.49 -10.38
CA GLU A 138 -11.72 -17.28 -10.82
C GLU A 138 -12.36 -16.11 -10.05
N PRO A 139 -13.27 -15.34 -10.68
CA PRO A 139 -13.96 -14.25 -9.99
C PRO A 139 -14.77 -14.80 -8.80
N VAL A 140 -14.78 -14.04 -7.71
CA VAL A 140 -15.68 -14.26 -6.56
C VAL A 140 -17.02 -13.62 -6.84
#